data_AF-A0A1V4TQB1-F1
#
_entry.id   AF-A0A1V4TQB1-F1
#
_cell.length_a   1.000
_cell.length_b   1.000
_cell.length_c   1.000
_cell.angle_alpha   90.00
_cell.angle_beta   90.00
_cell.angle_gamma   90.00
#
_symmetry.space_group_name_H-M   'P 1'
#
loop_
_entity.id
_entity.type
_entity.pdbx_description
1 polymer ?
#
loop_
_entity_poly.entity_id
_entity_poly.type
_entity_poly.pdbx_seq_one_letter_code
_entity_poly.pdbx_strand_id
1 'polypeptide(L)'
;MVLEDMCLYVNGGLTVEEGGLLSMSDVYVDECWFIDVAGTFWASLSVFEETDVNLGPTAEAEIRTSTFYWSDMLVDGCAPVIADNLFVGYSDDYGIVVVNGAAPSIVSNIIALYAVGIYANGMDMGGIYDNLIVANSMAGLLAENCTGAIHDNIFLLNKVEILLRNSDVSVEDNEIGYTNLFQVIANYAPILGHFVNLGGDDTETTTADPQAAMDSILSSSWSDIGSWVKAHNGIWSEGSVVRTSGNVYGLVNYALYAVDSEIHFADDVRTIVLTVPHANEGEMYNYSLNLYTLNGLYAARSQVWVDGSTIEVLDDALVLESSEAWVEGATLLAGDFDYFIFGGSDVYNIATTYAKAKVMDSHSLNEGTWLTITFLDEGDPAVNISVMIKNAKGEIVFNGTTDADGMVKILLIQYSYTSEGKDDGFNPYTITADFESGEKSVDVTLDQSYQDLTIEGEEESDMGAILAVVGVLVIILLIVAAVVVMRRRK
;
A
#
# COMPACT_ATOMS: atom_id res chain seq x y z
N MET A 1 10.59 33.81 -30.21
CA MET A 1 11.06 34.90 -29.34
C MET A 1 12.07 34.31 -28.38
N VAL A 2 13.20 34.98 -28.17
CA VAL A 2 14.22 34.60 -27.19
C VAL A 2 14.40 35.78 -26.27
N LEU A 3 14.24 35.57 -24.96
CA LEU A 3 14.27 36.58 -23.91
C LEU A 3 15.30 36.17 -22.85
N GLU A 4 16.19 37.08 -22.49
CA GLU A 4 17.29 36.84 -21.55
C GLU A 4 17.49 38.06 -20.64
N ASP A 5 17.74 37.83 -19.36
CA ASP A 5 18.13 38.82 -18.35
C ASP A 5 17.23 40.07 -18.30
N MET A 6 15.91 39.87 -18.24
CA MET A 6 14.96 40.99 -18.36
C MET A 6 13.64 40.79 -17.62
N CYS A 7 12.86 41.87 -17.55
CA CYS A 7 11.47 41.80 -17.14
C CYS A 7 10.56 41.95 -18.38
N LEU A 8 9.64 41.00 -18.54
CA LEU A 8 8.64 40.96 -19.58
C LEU A 8 7.30 41.45 -19.01
N TYR A 9 6.84 42.60 -19.51
CA TYR A 9 5.52 43.15 -19.19
C TYR A 9 4.60 43.02 -20.40
N VAL A 10 3.56 42.19 -20.29
CA VAL A 10 2.59 41.97 -21.38
C VAL A 10 1.18 42.13 -20.83
N ASN A 11 0.58 43.31 -21.00
CA ASN A 11 -0.81 43.53 -20.63
C ASN A 11 -1.74 42.66 -21.51
N GLY A 12 -2.20 41.53 -20.98
CA GLY A 12 -2.94 40.49 -21.69
C GLY A 12 -2.21 39.14 -21.61
N GLY A 13 -2.24 38.35 -22.69
CA GLY A 13 -1.57 37.05 -22.75
C GLY A 13 -0.60 36.93 -23.92
N LEU A 14 0.24 35.90 -23.88
CA LEU A 14 1.19 35.55 -24.92
C LEU A 14 0.83 34.20 -25.52
N THR A 15 0.86 34.10 -26.86
CA THR A 15 0.59 32.84 -27.56
C THR A 15 1.80 32.41 -28.38
N VAL A 16 2.22 31.16 -28.21
CA VAL A 16 3.27 30.49 -28.97
C VAL A 16 2.60 29.49 -29.92
N GLU A 17 2.32 29.94 -31.14
CA GLU A 17 1.71 29.12 -32.18
C GLU A 17 2.57 27.90 -32.56
N GLU A 18 1.96 26.91 -33.21
CA GLU A 18 2.66 25.72 -33.73
C GLU A 18 3.87 26.10 -34.61
N GLY A 19 5.02 25.48 -34.35
CA GLY A 19 6.30 25.83 -34.99
C GLY A 19 6.94 27.14 -34.51
N GLY A 20 6.26 27.88 -33.63
CA GLY A 20 6.83 29.00 -32.89
C GLY A 20 7.78 28.54 -31.79
N LEU A 21 8.63 29.45 -31.33
CA LEU A 21 9.53 29.24 -30.20
C LEU A 21 9.35 30.39 -29.21
N LEU A 22 9.22 30.08 -27.93
CA LEU A 22 9.49 31.00 -26.83
C LEU A 22 10.59 30.40 -25.96
N SER A 23 11.72 31.09 -25.87
CA SER A 23 12.83 30.70 -25.00
C SER A 23 13.07 31.82 -24.00
N MET A 24 13.08 31.50 -22.71
CA MET A 24 13.20 32.43 -21.60
C MET A 24 14.29 31.95 -20.65
N SER A 25 15.25 32.82 -20.35
CA SER A 25 16.31 32.55 -19.38
C SER A 25 16.50 33.75 -18.47
N ASP A 26 16.35 33.58 -17.16
CA ASP A 26 16.43 34.68 -16.18
C ASP A 26 15.46 35.83 -16.56
N VAL A 27 14.19 35.47 -16.77
CA VAL A 27 13.14 36.43 -17.12
C VAL A 27 12.10 36.51 -16.02
N TYR A 28 11.80 37.73 -15.58
CA TYR A 28 10.66 38.02 -14.72
C TYR A 28 9.45 38.33 -15.59
N VAL A 29 8.38 37.56 -15.47
CA VAL A 29 7.13 37.73 -16.21
C VAL A 29 6.10 38.30 -15.27
N ASP A 30 5.60 39.49 -15.62
CA ASP A 30 4.64 40.26 -14.83
C ASP A 30 3.59 40.88 -15.75
N GLU A 31 2.42 41.15 -15.19
CA GLU A 31 1.21 41.64 -15.85
C GLU A 31 0.72 40.76 -17.03
N CYS A 32 1.28 39.55 -17.21
CA CYS A 32 0.91 38.60 -18.26
C CYS A 32 -0.07 37.58 -17.70
N TRP A 33 -1.33 37.61 -18.11
CA TRP A 33 -2.36 36.74 -17.53
C TRP A 33 -2.19 35.28 -17.91
N PHE A 34 -1.65 35.00 -19.10
CA PHE A 34 -1.43 33.64 -19.55
C PHE A 34 -0.36 33.53 -20.64
N ILE A 35 0.25 32.36 -20.73
CA ILE A 35 1.11 31.91 -21.83
C ILE A 35 0.51 30.63 -22.41
N ASP A 36 -0.10 30.75 -23.59
CA ASP A 36 -0.65 29.61 -24.34
C ASP A 36 0.38 29.07 -25.33
N VAL A 37 0.71 27.79 -25.24
CA VAL A 37 1.76 27.17 -26.04
C VAL A 37 1.21 26.02 -26.89
N ALA A 38 1.36 26.14 -28.20
CA ALA A 38 1.22 25.07 -29.19
C ALA A 38 2.55 24.74 -29.89
N GLY A 39 3.56 25.61 -29.79
CA GLY A 39 4.91 25.41 -30.33
C GLY A 39 5.93 24.95 -29.30
N THR A 40 7.17 25.44 -29.40
CA THR A 40 8.25 25.12 -28.46
C THR A 40 8.33 26.16 -27.34
N PHE A 41 8.41 25.69 -26.09
CA PHE A 41 8.58 26.56 -24.92
C PHE A 41 9.71 26.09 -24.02
N TRP A 42 10.74 26.91 -23.87
CA TRP A 42 11.84 26.68 -22.94
C TRP A 42 11.89 27.79 -21.92
N ALA A 43 11.85 27.45 -20.64
CA ALA A 43 11.98 28.41 -19.56
C ALA A 43 12.99 27.91 -18.53
N SER A 44 13.97 28.75 -18.21
CA SER A 44 14.94 28.47 -17.14
C SER A 44 15.16 29.69 -16.26
N LEU A 45 15.30 29.50 -14.95
CA LEU A 45 15.57 30.59 -13.99
C LEU A 45 14.56 31.74 -14.08
N SER A 46 13.36 31.47 -14.57
CA SER A 46 12.36 32.50 -14.84
C SER A 46 11.35 32.58 -13.69
N VAL A 47 10.73 33.74 -13.52
CA VAL A 47 9.67 33.94 -12.53
C VAL A 47 8.38 34.28 -13.27
N PHE A 48 7.32 33.55 -12.95
CA PHE A 48 5.97 33.76 -13.45
C PHE A 48 5.12 34.21 -12.27
N GLU A 49 4.71 35.47 -12.26
CA GLU A 49 3.84 36.04 -11.22
C GLU A 49 2.45 36.28 -11.81
N GLU A 50 1.42 35.70 -11.19
CA GLU A 50 0.03 35.77 -11.67
C GLU A 50 -0.12 35.46 -13.18
N THR A 51 0.67 34.49 -13.68
CA THR A 51 0.79 34.13 -15.09
C THR A 51 0.57 32.63 -15.30
N ASP A 52 -0.61 32.25 -15.80
CA ASP A 52 -0.92 30.85 -16.07
C ASP A 52 -0.18 30.34 -17.30
N VAL A 53 0.34 29.11 -17.26
CA VAL A 53 1.01 28.48 -18.41
C VAL A 53 0.20 27.31 -18.92
N ASN A 54 -0.28 27.42 -20.17
CA ASN A 54 -1.11 26.41 -20.82
C ASN A 54 -0.34 25.72 -21.95
N LEU A 55 0.04 24.47 -21.74
CA LEU A 55 0.75 23.64 -22.71
C LEU A 55 -0.25 22.77 -23.47
N GLY A 56 -0.54 23.15 -24.72
CA GLY A 56 -1.47 22.43 -25.58
C GLY A 56 -0.88 21.14 -26.20
N PRO A 57 -1.69 20.37 -26.95
CA PRO A 57 -1.32 19.01 -27.37
C PRO A 57 -0.08 18.89 -28.28
N THR A 58 0.28 19.97 -28.98
CA THR A 58 1.45 20.02 -29.86
C THR A 58 2.66 20.68 -29.21
N ALA A 59 2.53 21.11 -27.94
CA ALA A 59 3.60 21.80 -27.24
C ALA A 59 4.80 20.89 -27.01
N GLU A 60 5.99 21.42 -27.31
CA GLU A 60 7.27 20.84 -26.91
C GLU A 60 7.87 21.74 -25.84
N ALA A 61 7.78 21.34 -24.56
CA ALA A 61 8.19 22.21 -23.46
C ALA A 61 9.19 21.58 -22.49
N GLU A 62 10.14 22.41 -22.05
CA GLU A 62 11.06 22.13 -20.94
C GLU A 62 11.13 23.37 -20.04
N ILE A 63 10.71 23.21 -18.78
CA ILE A 63 10.60 24.29 -17.80
C ILE A 63 11.41 23.87 -16.57
N ARG A 64 12.46 24.64 -16.27
CA ARG A 64 13.43 24.28 -15.25
C ARG A 64 13.81 25.40 -14.31
N THR A 65 14.06 25.08 -13.04
CA THR A 65 14.64 26.01 -12.06
C THR A 65 13.91 27.36 -12.01
N SER A 66 12.61 27.35 -12.29
CA SER A 66 11.78 28.54 -12.42
C SER A 66 10.79 28.61 -11.25
N THR A 67 10.22 29.78 -11.03
CA THR A 67 9.27 30.03 -9.94
C THR A 67 7.93 30.47 -10.49
N PHE A 68 6.86 29.88 -9.98
CA PHE A 68 5.47 30.18 -10.28
C PHE A 68 4.81 30.69 -9.00
N TYR A 69 4.53 31.99 -8.95
CA TYR A 69 3.81 32.65 -7.87
C TYR A 69 2.38 32.91 -8.30
N TRP A 70 1.42 32.36 -7.54
CA TRP A 70 -0.01 32.56 -7.76
C TRP A 70 -0.40 32.27 -9.23
N SER A 71 0.19 31.21 -9.77
CA SER A 71 0.11 30.86 -11.19
C SER A 71 -0.11 29.37 -11.33
N ASP A 72 -0.98 29.00 -12.26
CA ASP A 72 -1.32 27.61 -12.51
C ASP A 72 -0.65 27.10 -13.79
N MET A 73 -0.45 25.79 -13.88
CA MET A 73 0.05 25.15 -15.10
C MET A 73 -0.92 24.09 -15.61
N LEU A 74 -1.39 24.24 -16.84
CA LEU A 74 -2.16 23.24 -17.56
C LEU A 74 -1.29 22.49 -18.56
N VAL A 75 -1.29 21.16 -18.47
CA VAL A 75 -0.66 20.23 -19.42
C VAL A 75 -1.75 19.43 -20.10
N ASP A 76 -2.01 19.76 -21.37
CA ASP A 76 -3.08 19.20 -22.18
C ASP A 76 -2.51 18.40 -23.36
N GLY A 77 -2.59 17.07 -23.28
CA GLY A 77 -2.23 16.15 -24.37
C GLY A 77 -0.75 16.13 -24.80
N CYS A 78 0.15 16.80 -24.08
CA CYS A 78 1.59 16.84 -24.37
C CYS A 78 2.43 16.16 -23.27
N ALA A 79 3.75 16.06 -23.50
CA ALA A 79 4.70 15.38 -22.62
C ALA A 79 5.91 16.28 -22.27
N PRO A 80 5.68 17.39 -21.56
CA PRO A 80 6.74 18.32 -21.20
C PRO A 80 7.64 17.78 -20.08
N VAL A 81 8.80 18.40 -19.91
CA VAL A 81 9.64 18.25 -18.72
C VAL A 81 9.44 19.46 -17.82
N ILE A 82 8.98 19.23 -16.59
CA ILE A 82 8.75 20.25 -15.56
C ILE A 82 9.62 19.86 -14.37
N ALA A 83 10.80 20.48 -14.25
CA ALA A 83 11.80 20.04 -13.28
C ALA A 83 12.41 21.16 -12.43
N ASP A 84 12.74 20.87 -11.18
CA ASP A 84 13.48 21.79 -10.29
C ASP A 84 12.77 23.14 -10.05
N ASN A 85 11.45 23.22 -10.22
CA ASN A 85 10.69 24.46 -10.09
C ASN A 85 10.10 24.63 -8.69
N LEU A 86 9.73 25.88 -8.37
CA LEU A 86 8.94 26.23 -7.20
C LEU A 86 7.56 26.72 -7.64
N PHE A 87 6.50 26.03 -7.24
CA PHE A 87 5.12 26.45 -7.41
C PHE A 87 4.53 26.86 -6.06
N VAL A 88 4.04 28.08 -5.95
CA VAL A 88 3.40 28.62 -4.74
C VAL A 88 2.08 29.27 -5.11
N GLY A 89 0.98 28.68 -4.66
CA GLY A 89 -0.37 29.06 -5.08
C GLY A 89 -1.20 29.82 -4.05
N TYR A 90 -2.48 29.98 -4.41
CA TYR A 90 -3.56 30.27 -3.48
C TYR A 90 -4.30 28.98 -3.12
N SER A 91 -4.86 28.94 -1.90
CA SER A 91 -5.50 27.75 -1.33
C SER A 91 -6.70 27.20 -2.10
N ASP A 92 -7.18 27.92 -3.12
CA ASP A 92 -8.42 27.65 -3.85
C ASP A 92 -8.14 27.20 -5.30
N ASP A 93 -6.88 27.25 -5.76
CA ASP A 93 -6.45 26.99 -7.14
C ASP A 93 -5.69 25.65 -7.27
N TYR A 94 -5.26 25.31 -8.50
CA TYR A 94 -4.57 24.04 -8.81
C TYR A 94 -3.14 24.33 -9.28
N GLY A 95 -2.13 23.68 -8.69
CA GLY A 95 -0.74 23.92 -9.09
C GLY A 95 -0.43 23.44 -10.50
N ILE A 96 -0.47 22.13 -10.71
CA ILE A 96 -0.27 21.50 -12.03
C ILE A 96 -1.47 20.63 -12.37
N VAL A 97 -2.08 20.88 -13.52
CA VAL A 97 -3.23 20.15 -14.05
C VAL A 97 -2.80 19.35 -15.27
N VAL A 98 -2.99 18.03 -15.24
CA VAL A 98 -2.61 17.11 -16.32
C VAL A 98 -3.84 16.38 -16.84
N VAL A 99 -4.16 16.58 -18.13
CA VAL A 99 -5.39 16.09 -18.73
C VAL A 99 -5.21 15.60 -20.17
N ASN A 100 -6.27 14.98 -20.71
CA ASN A 100 -6.39 14.60 -22.12
C ASN A 100 -5.25 13.69 -22.63
N GLY A 101 -4.77 12.78 -21.77
CA GLY A 101 -3.71 11.83 -22.12
C GLY A 101 -2.31 12.44 -22.16
N ALA A 102 -2.11 13.60 -21.54
CA ALA A 102 -0.79 14.15 -21.27
C ALA A 102 0.05 13.17 -20.43
N ALA A 103 1.37 13.21 -20.66
CA ALA A 103 2.35 12.37 -19.98
C ALA A 103 3.61 13.18 -19.63
N PRO A 104 3.49 14.23 -18.79
CA PRO A 104 4.63 15.04 -18.39
C PRO A 104 5.59 14.25 -17.48
N SER A 105 6.85 14.67 -17.46
CA SER A 105 7.77 14.39 -16.36
C SER A 105 7.75 15.57 -15.40
N ILE A 106 7.22 15.36 -14.20
CA ILE A 106 7.14 16.34 -13.12
C ILE A 106 8.09 15.84 -12.03
N VAL A 107 9.27 16.45 -11.95
CA VAL A 107 10.38 15.93 -11.16
C VAL A 107 11.09 16.98 -10.32
N SER A 108 11.44 16.67 -9.07
CA SER A 108 12.23 17.57 -8.22
C SER A 108 11.64 18.97 -8.02
N ASN A 109 10.32 19.11 -8.12
CA ASN A 109 9.64 20.38 -7.87
C ASN A 109 9.22 20.51 -6.41
N ILE A 110 9.07 21.76 -5.96
CA ILE A 110 8.35 22.09 -4.72
C ILE A 110 6.99 22.67 -5.11
N ILE A 111 5.91 22.06 -4.64
CA ILE A 111 4.54 22.45 -5.00
C ILE A 111 3.74 22.70 -3.73
N ALA A 112 3.35 23.94 -3.49
CA ALA A 112 2.84 24.35 -2.20
C ALA A 112 1.66 25.33 -2.25
N LEU A 113 0.82 25.24 -1.22
CA LEU A 113 -0.25 26.21 -0.90
C LEU A 113 -1.38 26.32 -1.94
N TYR A 114 -1.60 25.29 -2.75
CA TYR A 114 -2.76 25.18 -3.64
C TYR A 114 -3.94 24.51 -2.94
N ALA A 115 -5.12 24.49 -3.57
CA ALA A 115 -6.15 23.51 -3.20
C ALA A 115 -5.66 22.10 -3.50
N VAL A 116 -5.16 21.91 -4.71
CA VAL A 116 -4.55 20.66 -5.17
C VAL A 116 -3.17 20.98 -5.73
N GLY A 117 -2.13 20.32 -5.21
CA GLY A 117 -0.78 20.49 -5.72
C GLY A 117 -0.66 20.01 -7.17
N ILE A 118 -0.98 18.73 -7.40
CA ILE A 118 -1.05 18.14 -8.74
C ILE A 118 -2.41 17.47 -8.92
N TYR A 119 -3.11 17.81 -10.00
CA TYR A 119 -4.28 17.10 -10.49
C TYR A 119 -3.93 16.34 -11.76
N ALA A 120 -4.18 15.04 -11.78
CA ALA A 120 -3.96 14.19 -12.94
C ALA A 120 -5.22 13.40 -13.28
N ASN A 121 -5.60 13.38 -14.57
CA ASN A 121 -6.72 12.59 -15.07
C ASN A 121 -6.33 11.76 -16.29
N GLY A 122 -6.45 10.43 -16.17
CA GLY A 122 -6.15 9.50 -17.26
C GLY A 122 -4.67 9.40 -17.61
N MET A 123 -3.77 9.66 -16.65
CA MET A 123 -2.32 9.68 -16.83
C MET A 123 -1.68 8.37 -16.28
N ASP A 124 -0.53 7.99 -16.83
CA ASP A 124 0.41 7.08 -16.17
C ASP A 124 1.24 7.87 -15.14
N MET A 125 1.09 7.53 -13.87
CA MET A 125 1.64 8.27 -12.73
C MET A 125 3.16 8.17 -12.61
N GLY A 126 3.83 7.26 -13.34
CA GLY A 126 5.28 7.07 -13.26
C GLY A 126 6.11 8.29 -13.70
N GLY A 127 5.46 9.32 -14.26
CA GLY A 127 6.10 10.61 -14.57
C GLY A 127 6.23 11.57 -13.39
N ILE A 128 5.69 11.26 -12.21
CA ILE A 128 5.65 12.16 -11.03
C ILE A 128 6.49 11.57 -9.90
N TYR A 129 7.71 12.07 -9.73
CA TYR A 129 8.67 11.54 -8.74
C TYR A 129 9.65 12.61 -8.23
N ASP A 130 10.31 12.37 -7.09
CA ASP A 130 11.23 13.29 -6.42
C ASP A 130 10.64 14.67 -6.05
N ASN A 131 9.32 14.83 -6.02
CA ASN A 131 8.71 16.13 -5.70
C ASN A 131 8.47 16.29 -4.19
N LEU A 132 8.53 17.54 -3.72
CA LEU A 132 8.02 17.95 -2.41
C LEU A 132 6.68 18.64 -2.58
N ILE A 133 5.60 17.99 -2.14
CA ILE A 133 4.23 18.47 -2.28
C ILE A 133 3.68 18.78 -0.90
N VAL A 134 3.46 20.06 -0.59
CA VAL A 134 3.33 20.50 0.80
C VAL A 134 2.22 21.53 1.03
N ALA A 135 1.48 21.37 2.13
CA ALA A 135 0.52 22.35 2.63
C ALA A 135 -0.60 22.73 1.65
N ASN A 136 -1.04 21.79 0.82
CA ASN A 136 -2.20 21.98 -0.05
C ASN A 136 -3.51 21.71 0.71
N SER A 137 -4.50 22.57 0.48
CA SER A 137 -5.69 22.70 1.33
C SER A 137 -6.71 21.55 1.17
N MET A 138 -6.66 20.83 0.04
CA MET A 138 -7.50 19.66 -0.25
C MET A 138 -6.68 18.39 -0.48
N ALA A 139 -5.72 18.41 -1.40
CA ALA A 139 -4.88 17.25 -1.69
C ALA A 139 -3.48 17.65 -2.15
N GLY A 140 -2.46 16.87 -1.80
CA GLY A 140 -1.15 17.00 -2.41
C GLY A 140 -1.21 16.56 -3.87
N LEU A 141 -1.62 15.32 -4.08
CA LEU A 141 -1.89 14.73 -5.38
C LEU A 141 -3.33 14.23 -5.46
N LEU A 142 -4.08 14.63 -6.49
CA LEU A 142 -5.38 14.07 -6.85
C LEU A 142 -5.26 13.36 -8.19
N ALA A 143 -5.43 12.03 -8.20
CA ALA A 143 -5.34 11.20 -9.39
C ALA A 143 -6.69 10.51 -9.69
N GLU A 144 -7.25 10.80 -10.85
CA GLU A 144 -8.53 10.27 -11.31
C GLU A 144 -8.39 9.44 -12.59
N ASN A 145 -8.84 8.19 -12.57
CA ASN A 145 -8.71 7.26 -13.71
C ASN A 145 -7.26 7.03 -14.16
N CYS A 146 -6.31 7.10 -13.23
CA CYS A 146 -4.89 6.98 -13.52
C CYS A 146 -4.40 5.54 -13.35
N THR A 147 -3.23 5.26 -13.92
CA THR A 147 -2.52 3.97 -13.78
C THR A 147 -1.04 4.19 -13.47
N GLY A 148 -0.27 3.14 -13.22
CA GLY A 148 1.18 3.24 -13.02
C GLY A 148 1.57 3.44 -11.56
N ALA A 149 2.74 4.04 -11.32
CA ALA A 149 3.32 4.15 -9.98
C ALA A 149 3.42 5.61 -9.52
N ILE A 150 3.05 5.88 -8.27
CA ILE A 150 3.33 7.14 -7.56
C ILE A 150 4.52 6.85 -6.65
N HIS A 151 5.69 7.40 -6.95
CA HIS A 151 6.91 6.98 -6.25
C HIS A 151 7.92 8.09 -5.98
N ASP A 152 8.75 7.89 -4.95
CA ASP A 152 9.86 8.77 -4.55
C ASP A 152 9.43 10.23 -4.26
N ASN A 153 8.16 10.48 -3.90
CA ASN A 153 7.72 11.83 -3.54
C ASN A 153 7.65 12.02 -2.02
N ILE A 154 7.72 13.29 -1.61
CA ILE A 154 7.51 13.71 -0.23
C ILE A 154 6.19 14.49 -0.17
N PHE A 155 5.25 13.99 0.62
CA PHE A 155 3.95 14.62 0.87
C PHE A 155 3.86 15.07 2.32
N LEU A 156 3.60 16.36 2.54
CA LEU A 156 3.61 16.94 3.88
C LEU A 156 2.46 17.92 4.10
N LEU A 157 1.68 17.71 5.16
CA LEU A 157 0.71 18.69 5.64
C LEU A 157 -0.38 19.04 4.62
N ASN A 158 -0.62 18.16 3.65
CA ASN A 158 -1.76 18.28 2.78
C ASN A 158 -3.00 17.74 3.52
N LYS A 159 -4.19 18.25 3.21
CA LYS A 159 -5.42 17.72 3.81
C LYS A 159 -5.61 16.23 3.52
N VAL A 160 -5.23 15.80 2.32
CA VAL A 160 -4.99 14.41 1.95
C VAL A 160 -3.66 14.39 1.20
N GLU A 161 -2.71 13.55 1.61
CA GLU A 161 -1.41 13.49 0.96
C GLU A 161 -1.55 12.98 -0.49
N ILE A 162 -2.23 11.84 -0.67
CA ILE A 162 -2.55 11.25 -1.96
C ILE A 162 -4.04 10.87 -2.01
N LEU A 163 -4.79 11.45 -2.95
CA LEU A 163 -6.21 11.18 -3.19
C LEU A 163 -6.40 10.46 -4.53
N LEU A 164 -6.95 9.26 -4.49
CA LEU A 164 -7.14 8.37 -5.64
C LEU A 164 -8.61 8.12 -5.89
N ARG A 165 -9.04 8.28 -7.15
CA ARG A 165 -10.41 7.96 -7.58
C ARG A 165 -10.43 7.16 -8.86
N ASN A 166 -11.07 5.99 -8.82
CA ASN A 166 -11.20 5.09 -9.98
C ASN A 166 -9.86 4.78 -10.66
N SER A 167 -8.78 4.69 -9.89
CA SER A 167 -7.41 4.51 -10.39
C SER A 167 -6.91 3.10 -10.10
N ASP A 168 -5.95 2.60 -10.88
CA ASP A 168 -5.24 1.33 -10.63
C ASP A 168 -3.73 1.62 -10.56
N VAL A 169 -3.25 1.88 -9.34
CA VAL A 169 -1.92 2.42 -9.11
C VAL A 169 -1.15 1.63 -8.06
N SER A 170 0.18 1.65 -8.17
CA SER A 170 1.05 1.38 -7.04
C SER A 170 1.53 2.69 -6.40
N VAL A 171 1.66 2.67 -5.08
CA VAL A 171 2.20 3.78 -4.28
C VAL A 171 3.44 3.24 -3.61
N GLU A 172 4.61 3.70 -4.05
CA GLU A 172 5.89 3.05 -3.76
C GLU A 172 6.92 4.06 -3.23
N ASP A 173 7.63 3.72 -2.16
CA ASP A 173 8.82 4.47 -1.70
C ASP A 173 8.59 5.99 -1.45
N ASN A 174 7.37 6.39 -1.05
CA ASN A 174 7.06 7.79 -0.71
C ASN A 174 7.26 8.10 0.78
N GLU A 175 7.53 9.36 1.11
CA GLU A 175 7.46 9.88 2.47
C GLU A 175 6.11 10.60 2.67
N ILE A 176 5.21 10.04 3.46
CA ILE A 176 3.79 10.46 3.57
C ILE A 176 3.50 11.01 4.96
N GLY A 177 3.24 12.32 5.06
CA GLY A 177 3.01 13.03 6.33
C GLY A 177 4.25 13.11 7.22
N TYR A 178 5.43 12.80 6.68
CA TYR A 178 6.74 12.93 7.30
C TYR A 178 7.80 13.16 6.23
N THR A 179 8.98 13.63 6.64
CA THR A 179 10.17 13.53 5.80
C THR A 179 11.44 13.24 6.59
N ASN A 180 12.32 12.42 6.03
CA ASN A 180 13.66 12.16 6.58
C ASN A 180 14.52 13.44 6.61
N LEU A 181 14.19 14.45 5.79
CA LEU A 181 14.82 15.77 5.84
C LEU A 181 14.69 16.43 7.21
N PHE A 182 13.64 16.13 7.98
CA PHE A 182 13.51 16.64 9.35
C PHE A 182 14.64 16.17 10.26
N GLN A 183 15.07 14.92 10.14
CA GLN A 183 16.21 14.42 10.90
C GLN A 183 17.52 15.09 10.45
N VAL A 184 17.68 15.35 9.15
CA VAL A 184 18.84 16.09 8.61
C VAL A 184 18.87 17.50 9.21
N ILE A 185 17.75 18.24 9.13
CA ILE A 185 17.64 19.60 9.68
C ILE A 185 17.89 19.60 11.20
N ALA A 186 17.30 18.64 11.92
CA ALA A 186 17.49 18.49 13.36
C ALA A 186 18.96 18.30 13.73
N ASN A 187 19.74 17.54 12.96
CA ASN A 187 21.17 17.36 13.20
C ASN A 187 21.97 18.68 13.15
N TYR A 188 21.50 19.66 12.39
CA TYR A 188 22.10 21.00 12.29
C TYR A 188 21.54 22.01 13.31
N ALA A 189 20.52 21.66 14.10
CA ALA A 189 19.90 22.55 15.08
C ALA A 189 20.90 23.23 16.04
N PRO A 190 21.95 22.57 16.57
CA PRO A 190 22.95 23.23 17.41
C PRO A 190 23.70 24.36 16.71
N ILE A 191 23.98 24.19 15.42
CA ILE A 191 24.68 25.19 14.60
C ILE A 191 23.73 26.34 14.27
N LEU A 192 22.49 26.04 13.88
CA LEU A 192 21.46 27.05 13.58
C LEU A 192 21.16 27.91 14.81
N GLY A 193 20.99 27.30 15.99
CA GLY A 193 20.80 28.03 17.25
C GLY A 193 21.97 28.95 17.59
N HIS A 194 23.20 28.56 17.25
CA HIS A 194 24.38 29.41 17.46
C HIS A 194 24.39 30.65 16.55
N PHE A 195 23.91 30.54 15.30
CA PHE A 195 23.81 31.68 14.39
C PHE A 195 22.65 32.62 14.71
N VAL A 196 21.50 32.08 15.16
CA VAL A 196 20.33 32.89 15.55
C VAL A 196 20.57 33.65 16.85
N ASN A 197 21.29 33.07 17.82
CA ASN A 197 21.68 33.75 19.07
C ASN A 197 22.74 34.86 18.90
N LEU A 198 23.31 35.07 17.72
CA LEU A 198 24.24 36.18 17.46
C LEU A 198 23.55 37.52 17.20
N GLY A 199 22.21 37.55 17.12
CA GLY A 199 21.45 38.77 16.76
C GLY A 199 20.29 39.16 17.69
N GLY A 200 19.97 38.40 18.73
CA GLY A 200 18.89 38.70 19.69
C GLY A 200 19.43 39.30 20.99
N ASP A 201 18.76 40.31 21.53
CA ASP A 201 19.00 40.79 22.90
C ASP A 201 18.88 39.62 23.90
N ASP A 202 19.72 39.61 24.93
CA ASP A 202 19.91 38.59 25.99
C ASP A 202 18.65 38.29 26.87
N THR A 203 17.44 38.38 26.32
CA THR A 203 16.18 38.30 27.09
C THR A 203 15.34 37.06 26.84
N GLU A 204 15.72 36.13 25.96
CA GLU A 204 14.95 34.90 25.75
C GLU A 204 15.52 33.70 26.53
N THR A 205 14.86 33.44 27.66
CA THR A 205 14.80 32.18 28.42
C THR A 205 16.01 31.26 28.35
N THR A 206 17.09 31.64 29.04
CA THR A 206 18.06 30.68 29.59
C THR A 206 17.41 29.93 30.76
N THR A 207 16.39 29.12 30.53
CA THR A 207 15.98 28.14 31.53
C THR A 207 16.99 27.00 31.50
N ALA A 208 17.74 26.82 32.58
CA ALA A 208 18.68 25.70 32.76
C ALA A 208 17.98 24.32 32.80
N ASP A 209 16.67 24.30 32.66
CA ASP A 209 15.85 23.12 32.45
C ASP A 209 15.44 23.05 30.96
N PRO A 210 16.06 22.18 30.17
CA PRO A 210 15.71 22.00 28.77
C PRO A 210 14.30 21.44 28.55
N GLN A 211 13.71 20.74 29.53
CA GLN A 211 12.31 20.34 29.46
C GLN A 211 11.43 21.58 29.52
N ALA A 212 11.76 22.59 30.33
CA ALA A 212 11.03 23.85 30.36
C ALA A 212 11.22 24.69 29.08
N ALA A 213 12.40 24.62 28.44
CA ALA A 213 12.65 25.27 27.14
C ALA A 213 11.86 24.59 26.02
N MET A 214 11.84 23.25 26.01
CA MET A 214 10.98 22.44 25.16
C MET A 214 9.52 22.81 25.46
N ASP A 215 9.02 22.63 26.68
CA ASP A 215 7.66 22.98 27.09
C ASP A 215 7.27 24.43 26.74
N SER A 216 8.19 25.40 26.75
CA SER A 216 7.94 26.77 26.30
C SER A 216 7.75 26.87 24.78
N ILE A 217 8.61 26.24 23.99
CA ILE A 217 8.50 26.12 22.52
C ILE A 217 7.22 25.34 22.15
N LEU A 218 6.88 24.32 22.94
CA LEU A 218 5.71 23.47 22.74
C LEU A 218 4.41 24.14 23.24
N SER A 219 4.45 24.97 24.28
CA SER A 219 3.25 25.52 24.95
C SER A 219 2.44 26.50 24.09
N SER A 220 3.05 27.09 23.06
CA SER A 220 2.39 28.07 22.19
C SER A 220 1.80 27.46 20.91
N SER A 221 2.21 26.25 20.52
CA SER A 221 1.91 25.68 19.20
C SER A 221 1.51 24.19 19.18
N TRP A 222 1.81 23.39 20.23
CA TRP A 222 1.54 21.94 20.25
C TRP A 222 0.17 21.52 20.78
N SER A 223 -0.62 22.42 21.40
CA SER A 223 -2.02 22.13 21.70
C SER A 223 -2.84 21.78 20.45
N ASP A 224 -2.27 22.00 19.26
CA ASP A 224 -2.82 21.68 17.95
C ASP A 224 -2.17 20.45 17.27
N ILE A 225 -1.16 19.75 17.80
CA ILE A 225 -0.65 18.53 17.11
C ILE A 225 -1.75 17.49 16.92
N GLY A 226 -2.61 17.33 17.93
CA GLY A 226 -3.78 16.46 17.80
C GLY A 226 -4.75 16.93 16.70
N SER A 227 -4.83 18.23 16.42
CA SER A 227 -5.60 18.73 15.28
C SER A 227 -4.84 18.57 13.96
N TRP A 228 -3.51 18.68 13.94
CA TRP A 228 -2.66 18.49 12.76
C TRP A 228 -2.69 17.02 12.30
N VAL A 229 -2.54 16.07 13.22
CA VAL A 229 -2.63 14.64 12.90
C VAL A 229 -4.04 14.27 12.44
N LYS A 230 -5.09 14.75 13.13
CA LYS A 230 -6.49 14.50 12.73
C LYS A 230 -6.91 15.27 11.48
N ALA A 231 -6.16 16.27 11.07
CA ALA A 231 -6.49 17.09 9.92
C ALA A 231 -6.15 16.37 8.61
N HIS A 232 -5.17 15.47 8.58
CA HIS A 232 -4.60 14.94 7.33
C HIS A 232 -4.74 13.43 7.22
N ASN A 233 -4.97 12.90 6.03
CA ASN A 233 -4.90 11.46 5.76
C ASN A 233 -3.74 11.19 4.79
N GLY A 234 -3.06 10.04 4.93
CA GLY A 234 -2.01 9.63 4.01
C GLY A 234 -2.58 9.33 2.62
N ILE A 235 -2.99 8.08 2.40
CA ILE A 235 -3.63 7.66 1.15
C ILE A 235 -5.15 7.63 1.36
N TRP A 236 -5.91 8.30 0.51
CA TRP A 236 -7.37 8.19 0.45
C TRP A 236 -7.77 7.61 -0.90
N SER A 237 -8.49 6.49 -0.88
CA SER A 237 -8.85 5.72 -2.07
C SER A 237 -10.37 5.57 -2.18
N GLU A 238 -10.91 5.93 -3.35
CA GLU A 238 -12.33 5.77 -3.70
C GLU A 238 -12.43 5.00 -5.02
N GLY A 239 -13.10 3.84 -5.02
CA GLY A 239 -13.31 3.08 -6.26
C GLY A 239 -12.03 2.59 -6.95
N SER A 240 -10.91 2.48 -6.23
CA SER A 240 -9.58 2.28 -6.83
C SER A 240 -8.95 0.94 -6.45
N VAL A 241 -7.97 0.52 -7.24
CA VAL A 241 -7.08 -0.61 -6.93
C VAL A 241 -5.73 -0.03 -6.52
N VAL A 242 -5.28 -0.31 -5.30
CA VAL A 242 -4.08 0.30 -4.72
C VAL A 242 -3.14 -0.78 -4.20
N ARG A 243 -1.88 -0.72 -4.61
CA ARG A 243 -0.80 -1.58 -4.10
C ARG A 243 0.24 -0.72 -3.43
N THR A 244 0.60 -1.02 -2.18
CA THR A 244 1.56 -0.19 -1.44
C THR A 244 2.82 -0.97 -1.06
N SER A 245 3.99 -0.33 -1.18
CA SER A 245 5.26 -0.91 -0.74
C SER A 245 6.34 0.14 -0.50
N GLY A 246 7.13 -0.02 0.56
CA GLY A 246 8.27 0.85 0.86
C GLY A 246 7.93 2.27 1.36
N ASN A 247 6.65 2.61 1.54
CA ASN A 247 6.27 3.94 1.99
C ASN A 247 6.56 4.15 3.48
N VAL A 248 6.88 5.40 3.84
CA VAL A 248 7.09 5.84 5.22
C VAL A 248 5.93 6.73 5.65
N TYR A 249 5.28 6.38 6.76
CA TYR A 249 4.11 7.10 7.27
C TYR A 249 4.42 7.91 8.52
N GLY A 250 3.96 9.15 8.52
CA GLY A 250 4.21 10.15 9.56
C GLY A 250 2.98 10.54 10.37
N LEU A 251 2.85 11.86 10.56
CA LEU A 251 1.78 12.51 11.30
C LEU A 251 0.47 12.55 10.50
N VAL A 252 -0.11 11.39 10.24
CA VAL A 252 -1.38 11.23 9.53
C VAL A 252 -2.45 10.56 10.40
N ASN A 253 -3.71 10.87 10.11
CA ASN A 253 -4.88 10.29 10.78
C ASN A 253 -5.04 8.81 10.42
N TYR A 254 -4.98 8.48 9.14
CA TYR A 254 -4.92 7.12 8.61
C TYR A 254 -3.71 7.03 7.68
N ALA A 255 -2.94 5.94 7.76
CA ALA A 255 -1.97 5.61 6.73
C ALA A 255 -2.70 5.40 5.39
N LEU A 256 -3.80 4.63 5.43
CA LEU A 256 -4.67 4.39 4.27
C LEU A 256 -6.15 4.38 4.66
N TYR A 257 -6.97 5.14 3.93
CA TYR A 257 -8.41 5.17 4.05
C TYR A 257 -9.04 4.75 2.71
N ALA A 258 -9.77 3.64 2.69
CA ALA A 258 -10.32 3.05 1.48
C ALA A 258 -11.85 2.95 1.52
N VAL A 259 -12.47 3.28 0.39
CA VAL A 259 -13.91 3.16 0.19
C VAL A 259 -14.18 2.55 -1.18
N ASP A 260 -14.99 1.50 -1.21
CA ASP A 260 -15.36 0.80 -2.45
C ASP A 260 -14.11 0.41 -3.30
N SER A 261 -13.02 -0.01 -2.64
CA SER A 261 -11.68 -0.18 -3.25
C SER A 261 -11.12 -1.59 -3.08
N GLU A 262 -10.09 -1.92 -3.85
CA GLU A 262 -9.26 -3.13 -3.74
C GLU A 262 -7.87 -2.71 -3.24
N ILE A 263 -7.44 -3.17 -2.05
CA ILE A 263 -6.21 -2.69 -1.40
C ILE A 263 -5.26 -3.86 -1.13
N HIS A 264 -4.04 -3.78 -1.65
CA HIS A 264 -2.93 -4.68 -1.31
C HIS A 264 -1.90 -3.88 -0.54
N PHE A 265 -1.94 -3.97 0.79
CA PHE A 265 -1.10 -3.21 1.70
C PHE A 265 0.11 -4.04 2.14
N ALA A 266 1.31 -3.58 1.81
CA ALA A 266 2.57 -4.26 2.16
C ALA A 266 3.62 -3.27 2.72
N ASP A 267 3.16 -2.25 3.46
CA ASP A 267 4.02 -1.28 4.11
C ASP A 267 4.14 -1.50 5.62
N ASP A 268 5.27 -1.07 6.17
CA ASP A 268 5.43 -0.89 7.60
C ASP A 268 4.95 0.50 8.02
N VAL A 269 4.00 0.56 8.96
CA VAL A 269 3.62 1.78 9.69
C VAL A 269 4.28 1.71 11.06
N ARG A 270 5.28 2.56 11.30
CA ARG A 270 6.08 2.54 12.54
C ARG A 270 6.18 3.91 13.18
N THR A 271 6.33 3.93 14.50
CA THR A 271 6.69 5.16 15.21
C THR A 271 8.05 5.66 14.73
N ILE A 272 8.10 6.91 14.27
CA ILE A 272 9.35 7.55 13.84
C ILE A 272 9.93 8.33 15.02
N VAL A 273 11.22 8.15 15.30
CA VAL A 273 11.91 8.87 16.38
C VAL A 273 12.79 9.96 15.78
N LEU A 274 12.33 11.21 15.84
CA LEU A 274 13.13 12.38 15.52
C LEU A 274 14.05 12.71 16.70
N THR A 275 15.36 12.66 16.48
CA THR A 275 16.34 13.04 17.51
C THR A 275 16.88 14.43 17.23
N VAL A 276 16.63 15.37 18.14
CA VAL A 276 17.12 16.75 18.07
C VAL A 276 18.32 16.91 19.02
N PRO A 277 19.55 16.96 18.50
CA PRO A 277 20.71 17.31 19.31
C PRO A 277 20.65 18.77 19.76
N HIS A 278 21.09 19.03 20.98
CA HIS A 278 21.13 20.35 21.59
C HIS A 278 22.43 20.53 22.36
N ALA A 279 23.11 21.66 22.14
CA ALA A 279 24.35 22.00 22.83
C ALA A 279 24.06 23.02 23.93
N ASN A 280 24.45 22.72 25.17
CA ASN A 280 24.37 23.65 26.28
C ASN A 280 25.63 23.57 27.15
N GLU A 281 26.22 24.71 27.50
CA GLU A 281 27.44 24.83 28.34
C GLU A 281 28.64 23.93 27.94
N GLY A 282 28.75 23.56 26.66
CA GLY A 282 29.84 22.71 26.15
C GLY A 282 29.55 21.20 26.24
N GLU A 283 28.35 20.81 26.65
CA GLU A 283 27.84 19.44 26.62
C GLU A 283 26.77 19.27 25.54
N MET A 284 26.62 18.04 25.02
CA MET A 284 25.63 17.68 24.01
C MET A 284 24.53 16.80 24.63
N TYR A 285 23.28 17.19 24.39
CA TYR A 285 22.07 16.48 24.81
C TYR A 285 21.29 16.05 23.56
N ASN A 286 20.58 14.92 23.63
CA ASN A 286 19.68 14.47 22.57
C ASN A 286 18.25 14.44 23.10
N TYR A 287 17.36 15.19 22.46
CA TYR A 287 15.92 15.11 22.69
C TYR A 287 15.29 14.20 21.65
N SER A 288 14.45 13.27 22.07
CA SER A 288 13.73 12.38 21.17
C SER A 288 12.26 12.78 21.12
N LEU A 289 11.76 13.00 19.92
CA LEU A 289 10.37 13.24 19.61
C LEU A 289 9.85 12.05 18.81
N ASN A 290 8.83 11.38 19.35
CA ASN A 290 8.13 10.32 18.64
C ASN A 290 7.03 10.94 17.77
N LEU A 291 7.05 10.63 16.49
CA LEU A 291 6.05 10.99 15.51
C LEU A 291 5.25 9.74 15.20
N TYR A 292 3.93 9.85 15.36
CA TYR A 292 3.03 8.72 15.28
C TYR A 292 2.01 8.91 14.17
N THR A 293 1.69 7.81 13.51
CA THR A 293 0.44 7.66 12.77
C THR A 293 -0.68 7.33 13.75
N LEU A 294 -1.85 7.97 13.61
CA LEU A 294 -2.97 7.78 14.53
C LEU A 294 -3.65 6.42 14.32
N ASN A 295 -3.99 6.09 13.08
CA ASN A 295 -4.61 4.82 12.70
C ASN A 295 -3.90 4.20 11.49
N GLY A 296 -3.93 2.88 11.39
CA GLY A 296 -3.34 2.17 10.26
C GLY A 296 -4.21 2.27 9.02
N LEU A 297 -5.04 1.25 8.80
CA LEU A 297 -5.90 1.12 7.64
C LEU A 297 -7.37 1.13 8.05
N TYR A 298 -8.15 1.98 7.40
CA TYR A 298 -9.61 1.90 7.40
C TYR A 298 -10.11 1.50 6.02
N ALA A 299 -11.02 0.52 5.95
CA ALA A 299 -11.63 0.14 4.69
C ALA A 299 -13.13 -0.12 4.82
N ALA A 300 -13.91 0.57 3.98
CA ALA A 300 -15.35 0.42 3.87
C ALA A 300 -15.76 -0.18 2.53
N ARG A 301 -16.60 -1.23 2.53
CA ARG A 301 -17.11 -1.91 1.31
C ARG A 301 -16.00 -2.29 0.33
N SER A 302 -14.87 -2.74 0.87
CA SER A 302 -13.63 -2.93 0.13
C SER A 302 -13.11 -4.36 0.26
N GLN A 303 -12.19 -4.74 -0.64
CA GLN A 303 -11.41 -5.97 -0.52
C GLN A 303 -9.98 -5.61 -0.11
N VAL A 304 -9.46 -6.25 0.93
CA VAL A 304 -8.18 -5.87 1.54
C VAL A 304 -7.26 -7.08 1.71
N TRP A 305 -6.02 -6.95 1.26
CA TRP A 305 -4.93 -7.86 1.57
C TRP A 305 -3.87 -7.09 2.34
N VAL A 306 -3.45 -7.62 3.49
CA VAL A 306 -2.32 -7.10 4.26
C VAL A 306 -1.29 -8.22 4.36
N ASP A 307 -0.09 -8.00 3.84
CA ASP A 307 0.97 -9.02 3.76
C ASP A 307 2.24 -8.56 4.47
N GLY A 308 2.71 -9.34 5.45
CA GLY A 308 4.01 -9.19 6.10
C GLY A 308 4.27 -7.85 6.81
N SER A 309 3.23 -7.05 7.02
CA SER A 309 3.33 -5.65 7.48
C SER A 309 3.44 -5.53 9.00
N THR A 310 4.21 -4.57 9.49
CA THR A 310 4.17 -4.12 10.89
C THR A 310 3.35 -2.82 10.98
N ILE A 311 2.24 -2.84 11.71
CA ILE A 311 1.37 -1.67 11.89
C ILE A 311 1.35 -1.28 13.37
N GLU A 312 2.16 -0.28 13.72
CA GLU A 312 2.28 0.33 15.05
C GLU A 312 1.66 1.73 15.05
N VAL A 313 0.52 1.90 15.72
CA VAL A 313 -0.29 3.12 15.66
C VAL A 313 -0.92 3.47 17.02
N LEU A 314 -1.33 4.73 17.18
CA LEU A 314 -1.82 5.24 18.46
C LEU A 314 -3.23 4.80 18.84
N ASP A 315 -4.11 4.53 17.86
CA ASP A 315 -5.53 4.24 18.10
C ASP A 315 -5.89 2.87 17.54
N ASP A 316 -6.38 2.75 16.29
CA ASP A 316 -6.75 1.47 15.69
C ASP A 316 -5.84 1.06 14.51
N ALA A 317 -5.39 -0.20 14.48
CA ALA A 317 -4.53 -0.71 13.39
C ALA A 317 -5.35 -1.03 12.15
N LEU A 318 -6.33 -1.92 12.23
CA LEU A 318 -7.20 -2.31 11.12
C LEU A 318 -8.67 -2.11 11.46
N VAL A 319 -9.33 -1.22 10.73
CA VAL A 319 -10.76 -0.93 10.87
C VAL A 319 -11.49 -1.34 9.60
N LEU A 320 -12.42 -2.28 9.70
CA LEU A 320 -13.04 -2.93 8.55
C LEU A 320 -14.57 -2.87 8.63
N GLU A 321 -15.18 -2.12 7.72
CA GLU A 321 -16.62 -1.90 7.62
C GLU A 321 -17.21 -2.49 6.33
N SER A 322 -18.10 -3.47 6.43
CA SER A 322 -18.71 -4.11 5.25
C SER A 322 -17.69 -4.63 4.23
N SER A 323 -16.51 -5.07 4.68
CA SER A 323 -15.35 -5.37 3.83
C SER A 323 -14.92 -6.83 3.96
N GLU A 324 -14.28 -7.37 2.92
CA GLU A 324 -13.62 -8.67 2.99
C GLU A 324 -12.10 -8.46 3.10
N ALA A 325 -11.44 -9.16 4.01
CA ALA A 325 -10.02 -8.95 4.25
C ALA A 325 -9.24 -10.25 4.49
N TRP A 326 -7.99 -10.29 4.01
CA TRP A 326 -7.00 -11.33 4.26
C TRP A 326 -5.74 -10.70 4.85
N VAL A 327 -5.39 -11.09 6.06
CA VAL A 327 -4.25 -10.51 6.78
C VAL A 327 -3.27 -11.61 7.15
N GLU A 328 -2.14 -11.64 6.44
CA GLU A 328 -1.16 -12.72 6.50
C GLU A 328 0.20 -12.22 7.01
N GLY A 329 0.73 -12.88 8.05
CA GLY A 329 2.10 -12.64 8.53
C GLY A 329 2.35 -11.25 9.13
N ALA A 330 1.30 -10.50 9.46
CA ALA A 330 1.43 -9.14 9.95
C ALA A 330 1.72 -9.08 11.47
N THR A 331 2.15 -7.92 11.95
CA THR A 331 2.24 -7.59 13.37
C THR A 331 1.47 -6.31 13.64
N LEU A 332 0.39 -6.42 14.41
CA LEU A 332 -0.51 -5.31 14.72
C LEU A 332 -0.31 -4.86 16.17
N LEU A 333 -0.02 -3.58 16.34
CA LEU A 333 0.31 -2.95 17.62
C LEU A 333 -0.42 -1.61 17.73
N ALA A 334 -1.71 -1.66 18.03
CA ALA A 334 -2.55 -0.48 18.18
C ALA A 334 -2.66 -0.03 19.64
N GLY A 335 -3.05 1.23 19.90
CA GLY A 335 -3.36 1.71 21.24
C GLY A 335 -4.70 1.20 21.76
N ASP A 336 -5.75 1.16 20.93
CA ASP A 336 -7.09 0.65 21.24
C ASP A 336 -7.31 -0.75 20.63
N PHE A 337 -7.66 -0.90 19.35
CA PHE A 337 -7.87 -2.20 18.72
C PHE A 337 -6.91 -2.50 17.57
N ASP A 338 -6.32 -3.69 17.61
CA ASP A 338 -5.55 -4.22 16.47
C ASP A 338 -6.50 -4.58 15.32
N TYR A 339 -7.67 -5.12 15.68
CA TYR A 339 -8.80 -5.36 14.77
C TYR A 339 -10.08 -4.73 15.30
N PHE A 340 -10.72 -3.89 14.48
CA PHE A 340 -12.07 -3.43 14.70
C PHE A 340 -12.97 -3.72 13.49
N ILE A 341 -13.90 -4.66 13.66
CA ILE A 341 -14.64 -5.29 12.55
C ILE A 341 -16.13 -5.10 12.75
N PHE A 342 -16.80 -4.51 11.76
CA PHE A 342 -18.24 -4.24 11.79
C PHE A 342 -18.88 -4.14 10.39
N GLY A 343 -20.20 -3.96 10.31
CA GLY A 343 -20.91 -3.61 9.07
C GLY A 343 -21.09 -4.71 8.03
N GLY A 344 -20.77 -5.97 8.34
CA GLY A 344 -20.88 -7.09 7.39
C GLY A 344 -19.54 -7.67 6.99
N SER A 345 -18.46 -7.26 7.65
CA SER A 345 -17.12 -7.66 7.28
C SER A 345 -16.81 -9.11 7.65
N ASP A 346 -16.10 -9.79 6.74
CA ASP A 346 -15.51 -11.10 6.95
C ASP A 346 -13.99 -11.01 6.78
N VAL A 347 -13.26 -11.36 7.84
CA VAL A 347 -11.81 -11.16 7.91
C VAL A 347 -11.15 -12.50 8.14
N TYR A 348 -10.13 -12.81 7.35
CA TYR A 348 -9.30 -14.01 7.49
C TYR A 348 -7.93 -13.62 8.00
N ASN A 349 -7.60 -14.04 9.21
CA ASN A 349 -6.31 -13.81 9.86
C ASN A 349 -5.43 -15.06 9.73
N ILE A 350 -4.22 -14.92 9.20
CA ILE A 350 -3.27 -16.02 9.00
C ILE A 350 -1.91 -15.61 9.57
N ALA A 351 -1.40 -16.37 10.54
CA ALA A 351 -0.04 -16.18 11.08
C ALA A 351 0.29 -14.74 11.54
N THR A 352 -0.73 -13.95 11.89
CA THR A 352 -0.59 -12.54 12.27
C THR A 352 -0.58 -12.41 13.80
N THR A 353 0.32 -11.57 14.31
CA THR A 353 0.42 -11.28 15.74
C THR A 353 -0.44 -10.07 16.09
N TYR A 354 -1.39 -10.26 17.00
CA TYR A 354 -2.25 -9.21 17.55
C TYR A 354 -2.67 -9.58 18.98
N ALA A 355 -3.16 -8.60 19.75
CA ALA A 355 -3.57 -8.77 21.14
C ALA A 355 -5.02 -8.34 21.42
N LYS A 356 -5.54 -7.36 20.69
CA LYS A 356 -6.83 -6.72 20.98
C LYS A 356 -7.71 -6.70 19.73
N ALA A 357 -8.80 -7.43 19.77
CA ALA A 357 -9.79 -7.44 18.69
C ALA A 357 -11.18 -7.14 19.22
N LYS A 358 -11.96 -6.41 18.42
CA LYS A 358 -13.36 -6.12 18.66
C LYS A 358 -14.17 -6.43 17.40
N VAL A 359 -15.08 -7.38 17.54
CA VAL A 359 -16.01 -7.77 16.48
C VAL A 359 -17.41 -7.39 16.93
N MET A 360 -18.11 -6.61 16.11
CA MET A 360 -19.48 -6.19 16.39
C MET A 360 -20.50 -7.04 15.63
N ASP A 361 -21.74 -7.02 16.11
CA ASP A 361 -22.91 -7.62 15.45
C ASP A 361 -22.67 -9.08 14.99
N SER A 362 -23.06 -9.44 13.77
CA SER A 362 -22.99 -10.82 13.25
C SER A 362 -21.73 -11.08 12.42
N HIS A 363 -20.61 -10.45 12.78
CA HIS A 363 -19.38 -10.48 11.99
C HIS A 363 -18.34 -11.44 12.56
N SER A 364 -17.32 -11.74 11.77
CA SER A 364 -16.33 -12.76 12.11
C SER A 364 -14.91 -12.32 11.80
N LEU A 365 -14.04 -12.48 12.80
CA LEU A 365 -12.59 -12.58 12.60
C LEU A 365 -12.25 -14.06 12.58
N ASN A 366 -11.95 -14.59 11.40
CA ASN A 366 -11.71 -16.00 11.15
C ASN A 366 -10.21 -16.27 11.22
N GLU A 367 -9.81 -17.06 12.22
CA GLU A 367 -8.43 -17.54 12.32
C GLU A 367 -8.25 -18.69 11.33
N GLY A 368 -7.42 -18.46 10.31
CA GLY A 368 -7.25 -19.32 9.16
C GLY A 368 -6.06 -20.26 9.24
N THR A 369 -6.14 -21.35 8.49
CA THR A 369 -5.04 -22.27 8.17
C THR A 369 -4.95 -22.43 6.67
N TRP A 370 -3.78 -22.16 6.10
CA TRP A 370 -3.43 -22.69 4.79
C TRP A 370 -3.11 -24.18 4.93
N LEU A 371 -4.02 -25.03 4.47
CA LEU A 371 -3.85 -26.47 4.44
C LEU A 371 -3.37 -26.89 3.04
N THR A 372 -2.17 -27.46 2.98
CA THR A 372 -1.65 -28.12 1.76
C THR A 372 -1.86 -29.61 1.90
N ILE A 373 -2.71 -30.20 1.05
CA ILE A 373 -2.98 -31.63 1.05
C ILE A 373 -2.29 -32.24 -0.16
N THR A 374 -1.38 -33.18 0.07
CA THR A 374 -0.75 -33.99 -0.97
C THR A 374 -1.44 -35.35 -1.04
N PHE A 375 -1.96 -35.71 -2.21
CA PHE A 375 -2.58 -36.99 -2.47
C PHE A 375 -1.62 -37.87 -3.25
N LEU A 376 -1.41 -39.09 -2.76
CA LEU A 376 -0.51 -40.07 -3.37
C LEU A 376 -1.29 -41.34 -3.71
N ASP A 377 -0.95 -41.99 -4.82
CA ASP A 377 -1.42 -43.32 -5.18
C ASP A 377 -0.18 -44.18 -5.49
N GLU A 378 0.00 -45.27 -4.75
CA GLU A 378 1.20 -46.12 -4.79
C GLU A 378 2.54 -45.35 -4.68
N GLY A 379 2.55 -44.27 -3.90
CA GLY A 379 3.72 -43.41 -3.69
C GLY A 379 3.97 -42.34 -4.76
N ASP A 380 3.18 -42.29 -5.82
CA ASP A 380 3.23 -41.27 -6.88
C ASP A 380 2.09 -40.24 -6.71
N PRO A 381 2.23 -38.99 -7.22
CA PRO A 381 1.17 -37.99 -7.15
C PRO A 381 -0.17 -38.44 -7.78
N ALA A 382 -1.25 -38.38 -7.00
CA ALA A 382 -2.59 -38.72 -7.46
C ALA A 382 -3.27 -37.51 -8.11
N VAL A 383 -3.19 -37.43 -9.45
CA VAL A 383 -3.64 -36.28 -10.25
C VAL A 383 -5.09 -36.43 -10.71
N ASN A 384 -5.83 -35.32 -10.76
CA ASN A 384 -7.24 -35.25 -11.18
C ASN A 384 -8.22 -36.11 -10.37
N ILE A 385 -7.88 -36.48 -9.13
CA ILE A 385 -8.81 -37.21 -8.26
C ILE A 385 -9.82 -36.25 -7.63
N SER A 386 -11.05 -36.72 -7.38
CA SER A 386 -12.10 -35.91 -6.76
C SER A 386 -11.84 -35.77 -5.27
N VAL A 387 -11.91 -34.53 -4.75
CA VAL A 387 -11.71 -34.20 -3.34
C VAL A 387 -12.87 -33.35 -2.83
N MET A 388 -13.44 -33.76 -1.69
CA MET A 388 -14.49 -33.06 -0.97
C MET A 388 -14.05 -32.79 0.47
N ILE A 389 -14.22 -31.57 0.95
CA ILE A 389 -13.91 -31.20 2.34
C ILE A 389 -15.18 -30.69 3.01
N LYS A 390 -15.51 -31.25 4.18
CA LYS A 390 -16.61 -30.82 5.03
C LYS A 390 -16.10 -30.33 6.37
N ASN A 391 -16.71 -29.28 6.91
CA ASN A 391 -16.49 -28.88 8.30
C ASN A 391 -17.27 -29.80 9.27
N ALA A 392 -17.04 -29.67 10.58
CA ALA A 392 -17.75 -30.45 11.59
C ALA A 392 -19.27 -30.21 11.65
N LYS A 393 -19.75 -29.08 11.09
CA LYS A 393 -21.17 -28.78 10.92
C LYS A 393 -21.80 -29.54 9.74
N GLY A 394 -20.99 -30.26 8.96
CA GLY A 394 -21.39 -31.03 7.77
C GLY A 394 -21.50 -30.19 6.50
N GLU A 395 -21.08 -28.93 6.54
CA GLU A 395 -21.09 -28.01 5.39
C GLU A 395 -19.91 -28.32 4.47
N ILE A 396 -20.18 -28.39 3.17
CA ILE A 396 -19.12 -28.60 2.16
C ILE A 396 -18.42 -27.24 1.96
N VAL A 397 -17.15 -27.17 2.34
CA VAL A 397 -16.30 -25.98 2.19
C VAL A 397 -15.40 -26.07 0.96
N PHE A 398 -15.20 -27.27 0.40
CA PHE A 398 -14.49 -27.50 -0.85
C PHE A 398 -15.03 -28.70 -1.59
N ASN A 399 -15.08 -28.61 -2.92
CA ASN A 399 -15.39 -29.69 -3.83
C ASN A 399 -14.66 -29.44 -5.15
N GLY A 400 -13.62 -30.21 -5.43
CA GLY A 400 -12.73 -29.99 -6.57
C GLY A 400 -11.88 -31.21 -6.89
N THR A 401 -10.83 -31.01 -7.67
CA THR A 401 -9.88 -32.07 -8.04
C THR A 401 -8.45 -31.66 -7.71
N THR A 402 -7.57 -32.65 -7.53
CA THR A 402 -6.13 -32.42 -7.36
C THR A 402 -5.49 -31.83 -8.62
N ASP A 403 -4.43 -31.05 -8.43
CA ASP A 403 -3.61 -30.51 -9.52
C ASP A 403 -2.61 -31.55 -10.08
N ALA A 404 -1.71 -31.09 -10.96
CA ALA A 404 -0.72 -31.94 -11.62
C ALA A 404 0.35 -32.52 -10.67
N ASP A 405 0.51 -31.94 -9.49
CA ASP A 405 1.42 -32.40 -8.44
C ASP A 405 0.65 -33.23 -7.37
N GLY A 406 -0.62 -33.55 -7.64
CA GLY A 406 -1.48 -34.29 -6.72
C GLY A 406 -1.88 -33.46 -5.50
N MET A 407 -1.88 -32.13 -5.59
CA MET A 407 -2.09 -31.25 -4.45
C MET A 407 -3.43 -30.51 -4.48
N VAL A 408 -3.90 -30.15 -3.28
CA VAL A 408 -4.95 -29.16 -3.05
C VAL A 408 -4.45 -28.21 -1.97
N LYS A 409 -4.39 -26.91 -2.28
CA LYS A 409 -4.11 -25.84 -1.29
C LYS A 409 -5.38 -25.05 -1.03
N ILE A 410 -5.76 -24.92 0.24
CA ILE A 410 -7.00 -24.25 0.63
C ILE A 410 -6.85 -23.52 1.97
N LEU A 411 -7.53 -22.38 2.10
CA LEU A 411 -7.68 -21.66 3.36
C LEU A 411 -8.92 -22.18 4.08
N LEU A 412 -8.74 -22.72 5.29
CA LEU A 412 -9.82 -23.22 6.14
C LEU A 412 -9.83 -22.49 7.48
N ILE A 413 -11.00 -22.38 8.10
CA ILE A 413 -11.17 -21.66 9.38
C ILE A 413 -10.88 -22.63 10.54
N GLN A 414 -9.93 -22.28 11.41
CA GLN A 414 -9.69 -22.98 12.67
C GLN A 414 -10.78 -22.66 13.69
N TYR A 415 -11.05 -21.37 13.88
CA TYR A 415 -12.10 -20.84 14.75
C TYR A 415 -12.37 -19.39 14.38
N SER A 416 -13.51 -18.86 14.82
CA SER A 416 -13.90 -17.47 14.57
C SER A 416 -14.11 -16.73 15.89
N TYR A 417 -13.64 -15.50 15.97
CA TYR A 417 -14.09 -14.55 16.99
C TYR A 417 -15.30 -13.79 16.47
N THR A 418 -16.37 -13.80 17.25
CA THR A 418 -17.62 -13.09 16.98
C THR A 418 -17.95 -12.16 18.16
N SER A 419 -19.02 -11.37 18.04
CA SER A 419 -19.51 -10.57 19.16
C SER A 419 -19.98 -11.40 20.37
N GLU A 420 -20.34 -12.68 20.15
CA GLU A 420 -20.76 -13.62 21.20
C GLU A 420 -19.60 -14.40 21.83
N GLY A 421 -18.39 -14.28 21.27
CA GLY A 421 -17.18 -14.98 21.70
C GLY A 421 -16.59 -15.87 20.61
N LYS A 422 -15.75 -16.83 21.04
CA LYS A 422 -15.06 -17.77 20.15
C LYS A 422 -16.00 -18.90 19.71
N ASP A 423 -16.15 -19.11 18.40
CA ASP A 423 -16.76 -20.29 17.77
C ASP A 423 -15.67 -21.20 17.20
N ASP A 424 -15.51 -22.39 17.77
CA ASP A 424 -14.58 -23.43 17.32
C ASP A 424 -15.29 -24.63 16.64
N GLY A 425 -16.58 -24.50 16.34
CA GLY A 425 -17.41 -25.57 15.79
C GLY A 425 -17.12 -25.98 14.35
N PHE A 426 -16.06 -25.45 13.73
CA PHE A 426 -15.64 -25.81 12.37
C PHE A 426 -14.80 -27.10 12.35
N ASN A 427 -14.03 -27.33 13.42
CA ASN A 427 -13.14 -28.48 13.55
C ASN A 427 -13.86 -29.70 14.18
N PRO A 428 -13.46 -30.94 13.85
CA PRO A 428 -12.51 -31.30 12.78
C PRO A 428 -13.16 -31.23 11.39
N TYR A 429 -12.34 -31.09 10.35
CA TYR A 429 -12.76 -31.21 8.96
C TYR A 429 -12.65 -32.65 8.49
N THR A 430 -13.62 -33.12 7.71
CA THR A 430 -13.57 -34.42 7.04
C THR A 430 -13.20 -34.20 5.57
N ILE A 431 -12.07 -34.77 5.16
CA ILE A 431 -11.57 -34.77 3.77
C ILE A 431 -11.87 -36.14 3.17
N THR A 432 -12.59 -36.17 2.07
CA THR A 432 -12.91 -37.37 1.30
C THR A 432 -12.30 -37.25 -0.08
N ALA A 433 -11.52 -38.25 -0.49
CA ALA A 433 -10.89 -38.33 -1.80
C ALA A 433 -11.21 -39.66 -2.48
N ASP A 434 -11.45 -39.61 -3.79
CA ASP A 434 -11.83 -40.76 -4.61
C ASP A 434 -10.63 -41.19 -5.48
N PHE A 435 -9.88 -42.18 -4.98
CA PHE A 435 -8.75 -42.77 -5.69
C PHE A 435 -9.22 -43.89 -6.63
N GLU A 436 -8.37 -44.32 -7.58
CA GLU A 436 -8.67 -45.53 -8.36
C GLU A 436 -8.83 -46.77 -7.48
N SER A 437 -8.07 -46.83 -6.37
CA SER A 437 -8.15 -47.88 -5.35
C SER A 437 -9.41 -47.81 -4.47
N GLY A 438 -10.13 -46.69 -4.47
CA GLY A 438 -11.37 -46.48 -3.74
C GLY A 438 -11.45 -45.15 -2.98
N GLU A 439 -12.60 -44.91 -2.36
CA GLU A 439 -12.84 -43.70 -1.56
C GLU A 439 -12.11 -43.80 -0.21
N LYS A 440 -11.35 -42.75 0.13
CA LYS A 440 -10.69 -42.59 1.43
C LYS A 440 -11.19 -41.33 2.12
N SER A 441 -11.50 -41.45 3.41
CA SER A 441 -11.94 -40.34 4.25
C SER A 441 -11.02 -40.18 5.46
N VAL A 442 -10.58 -38.95 5.73
CA VAL A 442 -9.68 -38.59 6.84
C VAL A 442 -10.25 -37.38 7.57
N ASP A 443 -10.29 -37.44 8.90
CA ASP A 443 -10.59 -36.27 9.73
C ASP A 443 -9.29 -35.53 10.08
N VAL A 444 -9.28 -34.21 9.88
CA VAL A 444 -8.17 -33.32 10.20
C VAL A 444 -8.62 -32.25 11.18
N THR A 445 -7.86 -32.08 12.26
CA THR A 445 -7.99 -30.92 13.14
C THR A 445 -6.95 -29.90 12.72
N LEU A 446 -7.38 -28.65 12.56
CA LEU A 446 -6.49 -27.53 12.26
C LEU A 446 -6.01 -26.89 13.56
N ASP A 447 -4.69 -26.80 13.76
CA ASP A 447 -4.07 -26.21 14.96
C ASP A 447 -2.86 -25.30 14.66
N GLN A 448 -2.55 -25.07 13.39
CA GLN A 448 -1.44 -24.26 12.92
C GLN A 448 -1.88 -23.35 11.76
N SER A 449 -1.25 -22.19 11.58
CA SER A 449 -1.56 -21.29 10.46
C SER A 449 -1.16 -21.86 9.10
N TYR A 450 -0.15 -22.74 9.06
CA TYR A 450 0.24 -23.50 7.88
C TYR A 450 0.32 -24.96 8.29
N GLN A 451 -0.35 -25.83 7.56
CA GLN A 451 -0.40 -27.25 7.87
C GLN A 451 -0.30 -28.06 6.58
N ASP A 452 0.54 -29.09 6.61
CA ASP A 452 0.66 -30.04 5.52
C ASP A 452 0.03 -31.38 5.92
N LEU A 453 -0.66 -32.01 4.98
CA LEU A 453 -1.29 -33.31 5.14
C LEU A 453 -0.98 -34.19 3.92
N THR A 454 -0.67 -35.46 4.16
CA THR A 454 -0.54 -36.44 3.08
C THR A 454 -1.63 -37.50 3.21
N ILE A 455 -2.37 -37.76 2.12
CA ILE A 455 -3.40 -38.79 2.02
C ILE A 455 -3.02 -39.74 0.90
N GLU A 456 -2.75 -41.01 1.24
CA GLU A 456 -2.36 -42.03 0.27
C GLU A 456 -3.52 -43.00 -0.02
N GLY A 457 -3.73 -43.40 -1.27
CA GLY A 457 -4.67 -44.47 -1.66
C GLY A 457 -4.33 -45.82 -0.99
N GLU A 458 -5.25 -46.78 -1.02
CA GLU A 458 -4.92 -48.15 -0.59
C GLU A 458 -4.08 -48.84 -1.68
N GLU A 459 -3.02 -49.58 -1.31
CA GLU A 459 -2.32 -50.45 -2.26
C GLU A 459 -3.31 -51.44 -2.89
N GLU A 460 -3.30 -51.55 -4.23
CA GLU A 460 -4.10 -52.55 -4.93
C GLU A 460 -3.76 -53.94 -4.36
N SER A 461 -4.72 -54.60 -3.73
CA SER A 461 -4.48 -55.92 -3.14
C SER A 461 -4.13 -56.92 -4.25
N ASP A 462 -2.86 -57.31 -4.31
CA ASP A 462 -2.28 -58.34 -5.18
C ASP A 462 -2.92 -59.75 -5.05
N MET A 463 -3.88 -59.89 -4.13
CA MET A 463 -4.65 -61.12 -3.87
C MET A 463 -5.29 -61.69 -5.13
N GLY A 464 -5.70 -60.84 -6.08
CA GLY A 464 -6.24 -61.27 -7.39
C GLY A 464 -5.18 -61.97 -8.26
N ALA A 465 -3.99 -61.39 -8.36
CA ALA A 465 -2.85 -61.98 -9.07
C ALA A 465 -2.35 -63.24 -8.37
N ILE A 466 -2.29 -63.24 -7.04
CA ILE A 466 -1.92 -64.40 -6.22
C ILE A 466 -2.91 -65.55 -6.40
N LEU A 467 -4.22 -65.29 -6.40
CA LEU A 467 -5.27 -66.30 -6.65
C LEU A 467 -5.18 -66.87 -8.07
N ALA A 468 -4.88 -66.05 -9.07
CA ALA A 468 -4.67 -66.51 -10.45
C ALA A 468 -3.45 -67.44 -10.55
N VAL A 469 -2.32 -67.08 -9.93
CA VAL A 469 -1.11 -67.90 -9.89
C VAL A 469 -1.33 -69.22 -9.15
N VAL A 470 -2.00 -69.19 -7.99
CA VAL A 470 -2.35 -70.40 -7.23
C VAL A 470 -3.30 -71.29 -8.02
N GLY A 471 -4.29 -70.71 -8.72
CA GLY A 471 -5.20 -71.45 -9.59
C GLY A 471 -4.46 -72.20 -10.72
N VAL A 472 -3.52 -71.54 -11.39
CA VAL A 472 -2.68 -72.16 -12.43
C VAL A 472 -1.79 -73.27 -11.86
N LEU A 473 -1.18 -73.06 -10.70
CA LEU A 473 -0.35 -74.06 -10.02
C LEU A 473 -1.13 -75.32 -9.64
N VAL A 474 -2.36 -75.18 -9.15
CA VAL A 474 -3.24 -76.30 -8.81
C VAL A 474 -3.62 -77.10 -10.07
N ILE A 475 -3.92 -76.42 -11.17
CA ILE A 475 -4.22 -77.09 -12.46
C ILE A 475 -3.00 -77.88 -12.95
N ILE A 476 -1.80 -77.31 -12.89
CA ILE A 476 -0.56 -77.99 -13.29
C ILE A 476 -0.32 -79.23 -12.41
N LEU A 477 -0.48 -79.12 -11.10
CA LEU A 477 -0.34 -80.24 -10.16
C LEU A 477 -1.34 -81.37 -10.44
N LEU A 478 -2.59 -81.03 -10.77
CA LEU A 478 -3.61 -82.01 -11.15
C LEU A 478 -3.27 -82.72 -12.47
N ILE A 479 -2.73 -81.99 -13.46
CA ILE A 479 -2.27 -82.57 -14.72
C ILE A 479 -1.07 -83.51 -14.48
N VAL A 480 -0.09 -83.10 -13.68
CA VAL A 480 1.08 -83.94 -13.34
C VAL A 480 0.64 -85.19 -12.57
N ALA A 481 -0.27 -85.07 -11.60
CA ALA A 481 -0.82 -86.22 -10.88
C ALA A 481 -1.55 -87.19 -11.82
N ALA A 482 -2.37 -86.68 -12.76
CA ALA A 482 -3.04 -87.49 -13.77
C ALA A 482 -2.04 -88.21 -14.70
N VAL A 483 -0.99 -87.53 -15.14
CA VAL A 483 0.08 -88.11 -15.96
C VAL A 483 0.88 -89.19 -15.21
N VAL A 484 1.16 -88.98 -13.91
CA VAL A 484 1.84 -89.97 -13.05
C VAL A 484 0.97 -91.20 -12.81
N VAL A 485 -0.35 -91.02 -12.60
CA VAL A 485 -1.31 -92.12 -12.49
C VAL A 485 -1.45 -92.89 -13.80
N MET A 486 -1.41 -92.21 -14.95
CA MET A 486 -1.42 -92.86 -16.26
C MET A 486 -0.10 -93.60 -16.58
N ARG A 487 1.06 -93.10 -16.11
CA ARG A 487 2.36 -93.78 -16.28
C ARG A 487 2.52 -95.03 -15.42
N ARG A 488 1.83 -95.13 -14.27
CA ARG A 488 1.83 -96.35 -13.42
C ARG A 488 0.94 -97.49 -13.95
N ARG A 489 0.21 -97.27 -15.05
CA ARG A 489 -0.66 -98.27 -15.69
C ARG A 489 -0.08 -98.89 -16.97
N LYS A 490 1.23 -98.78 -17.20
CA LYS A 490 1.94 -99.52 -18.28
C LYS A 490 2.87 -100.56 -17.69
#